data_AF-A0A359M3C7-F1
#
_entry.id   AF-A0A359M3C7-F1
#
_cell.length_a   1.000
_cell.length_b   1.000
_cell.length_c   1.000
_cell.angle_alpha   90.00
_cell.angle_beta   90.00
_cell.angle_gamma   90.00
#
_symmetry.space_group_name_H-M   'P 1'
#
loop_
_entity.id
_entity.type
_entity.pdbx_description
1 polymer ?
#
loop_
_entity_poly.entity_id
_entity_poly.type
_entity_poly.pdbx_seq_one_letter_code
_entity_poly.pdbx_strand_id
1 'polypeptide(L)' 'DGTGARGPNLVRRSNWHPLDNDGIFKVIRHGVPGADMPPTKLSDDETWALVAFVHSMTAPAVSVGAPGDPVA' A
#
# COMPACT_ATOMS: atom_id res chain seq x y z
N ASP A 1 9.93 4.35 3.10
CA ASP A 1 9.50 5.67 2.60
C ASP A 1 8.74 5.59 1.26
N GLY A 2 8.85 4.50 0.48
CA GLY A 2 7.95 4.24 -0.66
C GLY A 2 8.18 5.13 -1.88
N THR A 3 9.29 5.85 -1.93
CA THR A 3 9.62 6.86 -2.96
C THR A 3 9.96 6.26 -4.32
N GLY A 4 10.20 4.95 -4.41
CA GLY A 4 10.53 4.23 -5.63
C GLY A 4 12.03 4.28 -5.96
N ALA A 5 12.58 3.16 -6.44
CA ALA A 5 13.98 3.03 -6.85
C ALA A 5 14.05 2.23 -8.16
N ARG A 6 14.16 0.90 -8.09
CA ARG A 6 13.97 0.01 -9.25
C ARG A 6 12.47 -0.18 -9.56
N GLY A 7 11.65 -0.21 -8.52
CA GLY A 7 10.20 -0.19 -8.62
C GLY A 7 9.66 1.24 -8.60
N PRO A 8 8.40 1.43 -9.00
CA PRO A 8 7.85 2.76 -9.14
C PRO A 8 7.50 3.37 -7.75
N ASN A 9 7.05 4.63 -7.69
CA ASN A 9 6.78 5.34 -6.43
C ASN A 9 5.39 4.99 -5.82
N LEU A 10 5.39 4.32 -4.65
CA LEU A 10 4.20 3.87 -3.91
C LEU A 10 3.35 4.99 -3.34
N VAL A 11 3.96 6.14 -3.06
CA VAL A 11 3.33 7.29 -2.40
C VAL A 11 2.53 8.12 -3.40
N ARG A 12 3.01 8.21 -4.65
CA ARG A 12 2.34 8.95 -5.72
C ARG A 12 1.43 8.03 -6.51
N ARG A 13 0.15 8.02 -6.15
CA ARG A 13 -0.89 7.19 -6.81
C ARG A 13 -0.95 7.35 -8.33
N SER A 14 -0.56 8.51 -8.88
CA SER A 14 -0.49 8.76 -10.32
C SER A 14 0.61 8.00 -11.06
N ASN A 15 1.63 7.51 -10.35
CA ASN A 15 2.77 6.84 -10.97
C ASN A 15 2.48 5.37 -11.29
N TRP A 16 1.40 4.81 -10.77
CA TRP A 16 0.94 3.45 -10.98
C TRP A 16 -0.49 3.49 -11.50
N HIS A 17 -0.90 2.48 -12.26
CA HIS A 17 -2.28 2.41 -12.75
C HIS A 17 -3.25 2.58 -11.56
N PRO A 18 -4.45 3.18 -11.76
CA PRO A 18 -5.47 3.25 -10.72
C PRO A 18 -5.92 1.82 -10.40
N LEU A 19 -5.20 1.18 -9.49
CA LEU A 19 -5.53 -0.11 -8.93
C LEU A 19 -6.41 0.16 -7.72
N ASP A 20 -7.59 -0.44 -7.72
CA ASP A 20 -8.37 -0.63 -6.50
C ASP A 20 -7.62 -1.56 -5.55
N ASN A 21 -8.03 -1.61 -4.27
CA ASN A 21 -7.33 -2.38 -3.25
C ASN A 21 -7.15 -3.88 -3.64
N ASP A 22 -8.14 -4.46 -4.31
CA ASP A 22 -8.06 -5.83 -4.87
C ASP A 22 -7.00 -5.97 -5.98
N GLY A 23 -6.80 -4.92 -6.78
CA GLY A 23 -5.74 -4.87 -7.77
C GLY A 23 -4.36 -4.88 -7.11
N ILE A 24 -4.20 -4.09 -6.04
CA ILE A 24 -2.96 -4.07 -5.24
C ILE A 24 -2.72 -5.44 -4.61
N PHE A 25 -3.75 -6.06 -4.02
CA PHE A 25 -3.67 -7.41 -3.47
C PHE A 25 -3.15 -8.42 -4.51
N LYS A 26 -3.76 -8.45 -5.70
CA LYS A 26 -3.37 -9.38 -6.78
C LYS A 26 -1.94 -9.16 -7.23
N VAL A 27 -1.51 -7.90 -7.35
CA VAL A 27 -0.14 -7.56 -7.76
C VAL A 27 0.88 -7.98 -6.70
N ILE A 28 0.59 -7.80 -5.40
CA ILE A 28 1.46 -8.29 -4.32
C ILE A 28 1.48 -9.83 -4.29
N ARG A 29 0.33 -10.47 -4.48
CA ARG A 29 0.19 -11.93 -4.39
C ARG A 29 0.86 -12.65 -5.56
N HIS A 30 0.62 -12.18 -6.79
CA HIS A 30 1.01 -12.85 -8.02
C HIS A 30 2.21 -12.21 -8.72
N GLY A 31 2.61 -11.02 -8.30
CA GLY A 31 3.62 -10.24 -9.00
C GLY A 31 3.08 -9.65 -10.30
N VAL A 32 3.99 -9.08 -11.10
CA VAL A 32 3.69 -8.55 -12.43
C VAL A 32 4.46 -9.35 -13.47
N PRO A 33 3.78 -10.10 -14.36
CA PRO A 33 4.45 -10.86 -15.42
C PRO A 33 5.32 -9.95 -16.30
N GLY A 34 6.58 -10.34 -16.51
CA GLY A 34 7.53 -9.59 -17.33
C GLY A 34 8.17 -8.37 -16.64
N ALA A 35 7.91 -8.14 -15.36
CA ALA A 35 8.58 -7.13 -14.55
C ALA A 35 9.45 -7.78 -13.46
N ASP A 36 10.31 -6.98 -12.83
CA ASP A 36 11.14 -7.36 -11.67
C ASP A 36 10.33 -7.55 -10.36
N MET A 37 9.01 -7.73 -10.45
CA MET A 37 8.11 -7.91 -9.30
C MET A 37 7.56 -9.35 -9.27
N PRO A 38 8.23 -10.29 -8.60
CA PRO A 38 7.78 -11.69 -8.50
C PRO A 38 6.61 -11.87 -7.53
N PRO A 39 5.88 -13.00 -7.60
CA PRO A 39 4.85 -13.36 -6.62
C PRO A 39 5.42 -13.50 -5.22
N THR A 40 4.63 -13.10 -4.21
CA THR A 40 4.97 -13.31 -2.80
C THR A 40 4.40 -14.64 -2.28
N LYS A 41 5.05 -15.21 -1.26
CA LYS A 41 4.60 -16.42 -0.56
C LYS A 41 3.79 -16.12 0.70
N LEU A 42 3.33 -14.87 0.85
CA LEU A 42 2.57 -14.42 2.00
C LEU A 42 1.19 -15.08 2.01
N SER A 43 0.63 -15.22 3.21
CA SER A 43 -0.79 -15.54 3.38
C SER A 43 -1.67 -14.39 2.90
N ASP A 44 -2.96 -14.67 2.71
CA ASP A 44 -3.90 -13.64 2.25
C ASP A 44 -4.04 -12.52 3.30
N ASP A 45 -4.05 -12.85 4.59
CA ASP A 45 -4.11 -11.88 5.69
C ASP A 45 -2.88 -10.96 5.71
N GLU A 46 -1.68 -11.52 5.55
CA GLU A 46 -0.44 -10.74 5.46
C GLU A 46 -0.41 -9.86 4.20
N THR A 47 -0.95 -10.37 3.09
CA THR A 47 -1.07 -9.62 1.85
C THR A 47 -2.01 -8.42 2.03
N TRP A 48 -3.15 -8.61 2.70
CA TRP A 48 -4.07 -7.52 3.05
C TRP A 48 -3.47 -6.50 4.01
N ALA A 49 -2.65 -6.93 4.98
CA ALA A 49 -1.93 -6.01 5.86
C ALA A 49 -0.98 -5.11 5.06
N LEU A 50 -0.30 -5.64 4.04
CA LEU A 50 0.52 -4.84 3.14
C LEU A 50 -0.31 -3.89 2.28
N VAL A 51 -1.47 -4.32 1.76
CA VAL A 51 -2.39 -3.43 1.03
C VAL A 51 -2.81 -2.26 1.91
N ALA A 52 -3.17 -2.51 3.17
CA ALA A 52 -3.55 -1.46 4.12
C ALA A 52 -2.37 -0.49 4.40
N PHE A 53 -1.16 -1.02 4.56
CA PHE A 53 0.04 -0.20 4.73
C PHE A 53 0.31 0.68 3.50
N VAL A 54 0.23 0.12 2.28
CA VAL A 54 0.37 0.89 1.04
C VAL A 54 -0.71 1.95 0.91
N HIS A 55 -1.96 1.62 1.25
CA HIS A 55 -3.06 2.57 1.26
C HIS A 55 -2.79 3.74 2.21
N SER A 56 -2.29 3.46 3.43
CA SER A 56 -1.96 4.48 4.44
C SER A 56 -0.88 5.46 3.98
N MET A 57 0.03 5.04 3.09
CA MET A 57 1.07 5.91 2.52
C MET A 57 0.53 6.87 1.45
N THR A 58 -0.56 6.49 0.78
CA THR A 58 -1.21 7.31 -0.28
C THR A 58 -2.36 8.16 0.24
N ALA A 59 -2.94 7.77 1.39
CA ALA A 59 -3.99 8.56 2.02
C ALA A 59 -3.39 9.92 2.42
N PRO A 60 -4.07 11.05 2.14
CA PRO A 60 -3.72 12.28 2.83
C PRO A 60 -3.74 11.97 4.32
N ALA A 61 -2.76 12.48 5.07
CA ALA A 61 -2.76 12.32 6.53
C ALA A 61 -4.07 12.87 7.07
N VAL A 62 -5.05 12.01 7.29
CA VAL A 62 -6.26 12.38 8.02
C VAL A 62 -5.80 12.44 9.46
N SER A 63 -5.46 13.65 9.91
CA SER A 63 -5.37 13.98 11.32
C SER A 63 -6.79 13.88 11.90
N VAL A 64 -7.30 12.66 12.09
CA VAL A 64 -8.37 12.44 13.06
C VAL A 64 -7.69 12.72 14.39
N GLY A 65 -7.85 13.95 14.90
CA GLY A 65 -7.39 14.30 16.22
C GLY A 65 -7.95 13.24 17.18
N ALA A 66 -7.07 12.45 17.79
CA ALA A 66 -7.46 11.61 18.90
C ALA A 66 -8.20 12.51 19.90
N PRO A 67 -9.39 12.15 20.41
CA PRO A 67 -10.06 12.93 21.43
C PRO A 67 -9.06 13.13 22.57
N GLY A 68 -8.66 14.38 22.81
CA GLY A 68 -7.69 14.69 23.87
C GLY A 68 -8.21 14.16 25.21
N ASP A 69 -7.31 13.57 26.01
CA ASP A 69 -7.65 13.07 27.34
C ASP A 69 -8.30 14.19 28.17
N PRO A 70 -9.51 14.01 28.74
CA PRO A 70 -10.07 15.00 29.63
C PRO A 70 -9.24 15.01 30.92
N VAL A 71 -8.50 16.10 31.11
CA VAL A 71 -7.79 16.36 32.38
C VAL A 71 -8.80 16.71 33.48
N ALA A 72 -8.80 15.85 34.50
CA ALA A 72 -9.15 15.98 35.93
C ALA A 72 -10.34 16.87 36.35
#